data_AF-A0A9D9E642-F1
#
_entry.id   AF-A0A9D9E642-F1
#
_cell.length_a   1.000
_cell.length_b   1.000
_cell.length_c   1.000
_cell.angle_alpha   90.00
_cell.angle_beta   90.00
_cell.angle_gamma   90.00
#
_symmetry.space_group_name_H-M   'P 1'
#
loop_
_entity.id
_entity.type
_entity.pdbx_description
1 polymer ?
#
loop_
_entity_poly.entity_id
_entity_poly.type
_entity_poly.pdbx_seq_one_letter_code
_entity_poly.pdbx_strand_id
1 'polypeptide(L)' 'MDNVKAKIRNKKILSSLNWNNLIKSIPNEKVTFDQKNHYDVAKAPYFDEWMKEDAI' A
#
# COMPACT_ATOMS: atom_id res chain seq x y z
N MET A 1 47.21 -4.10 11.53
CA MET A 1 45.84 -4.50 11.93
C MET A 1 44.95 -3.36 11.52
N ASP A 2 43.86 -3.62 10.79
CA ASP A 2 42.59 -2.87 10.86
C ASP A 2 41.60 -3.52 9.89
N ASN A 3 41.05 -4.65 10.35
CA ASN A 3 39.84 -5.23 9.77
C ASN A 3 38.67 -4.33 10.17
N VAL A 4 38.36 -3.31 9.37
CA VAL A 4 37.10 -2.57 9.51
C VAL A 4 35.97 -3.46 8.99
N LYS A 5 35.56 -4.43 9.81
CA LYS A 5 34.28 -5.11 9.63
C LYS A 5 33.19 -4.06 9.80
N ALA A 6 32.63 -3.60 8.69
CA ALA A 6 31.42 -2.81 8.68
C ALA A 6 30.38 -3.53 9.56
N LYS A 7 30.08 -2.94 10.73
CA LYS A 7 29.09 -3.46 11.67
C LYS A 7 27.72 -3.23 11.05
N ILE A 8 27.25 -4.16 10.21
CA ILE A 8 25.86 -4.23 9.80
C ILE A 8 25.07 -4.54 11.07
N ARG A 9 24.56 -3.48 11.72
CA ARG A 9 23.51 -3.65 12.73
C ARG A 9 22.33 -4.20 11.95
N ASN A 10 21.94 -5.44 12.21
CA ASN A 10 20.71 -6.03 11.70
C ASN A 10 19.53 -5.13 12.13
N LYS A 11 19.25 -4.09 11.33
CA LYS A 11 18.01 -3.33 11.43
C LYS A 11 16.94 -4.36 11.10
N LYS A 12 16.04 -4.62 12.03
CA LYS A 12 15.02 -5.67 11.90
C LYS A 12 14.18 -5.36 10.65
N ILE A 13 14.55 -5.94 9.51
CA ILE A 13 13.79 -5.81 8.28
C ILE A 13 12.51 -6.60 8.54
N LEU A 14 11.39 -5.89 8.50
CA LEU A 14 10.07 -6.51 8.60
C LEU A 14 9.92 -7.43 7.39
N SER A 15 9.71 -8.72 7.64
CA SER A 15 9.34 -9.67 6.59
C SER A 15 8.04 -9.21 5.93
N SER A 16 7.75 -9.67 4.71
CA SER A 16 6.47 -9.38 4.03
C SER A 16 5.26 -9.76 4.89
N LEU A 17 5.38 -10.81 5.71
CA LEU A 17 4.36 -11.22 6.70
C LEU A 17 4.15 -10.15 7.79
N ASN A 18 5.22 -9.50 8.24
CA ASN A 18 5.13 -8.42 9.22
C ASN A 18 4.48 -7.16 8.63
N TRP A 19 4.74 -6.85 7.34
CA TRP A 19 4.08 -5.74 6.66
C TRP A 19 2.57 -5.93 6.54
N ASN A 20 2.11 -7.10 6.10
CA ASN A 20 0.68 -7.41 5.99
C ASN A 20 -0.05 -7.26 7.34
N ASN A 21 0.59 -7.66 8.44
CA ASN A 21 0.01 -7.52 9.77
C ASN A 21 -0.03 -6.06 10.25
N LEU A 22 0.95 -5.24 9.88
CA LEU A 22 0.99 -3.81 10.24
C LEU A 22 -0.07 -2.99 9.50
N ILE A 23 -0.32 -3.28 8.23
CA ILE A 23 -1.26 -2.50 7.41
C ILE A 23 -2.70 -3.00 7.52
N LYS A 24 -2.93 -4.17 8.12
CA LYS A 24 -4.26 -4.80 8.23
C LYS A 24 -5.28 -3.94 8.96
N SER A 25 -4.86 -3.09 9.90
CA SER A 25 -5.73 -2.20 10.66
C SER A 25 -6.00 -0.87 9.94
N ILE A 26 -5.32 -0.60 8.82
CA ILE A 26 -5.52 0.63 8.07
C ILE A 26 -6.80 0.45 7.24
N PRO A 27 -7.83 1.31 7.42
CA PRO A 27 -9.01 1.27 6.58
C PRO A 27 -8.58 1.53 5.13
N ASN A 28 -8.98 0.62 4.24
CA ASN A 28 -8.72 0.72 2.82
C ASN A 28 -10.02 0.49 2.07
N GLU A 29 -10.21 1.26 1.00
CA GLU A 29 -11.31 1.06 0.07
C GLU A 29 -10.87 0.07 -1.01
N LYS A 30 -11.69 -0.97 -1.24
CA LYS A 30 -11.40 -1.98 -2.25
C LYS A 30 -12.12 -1.66 -3.54
N VAL A 31 -11.38 -1.16 -4.52
CA VAL A 31 -11.88 -0.88 -5.86
C VAL A 31 -11.79 -2.14 -6.71
N THR A 32 -12.89 -2.52 -7.37
CA THR A 32 -12.91 -3.64 -8.32
C THR A 32 -13.38 -3.12 -9.67
N PHE A 33 -12.64 -3.48 -10.71
CA PHE A 33 -12.98 -3.14 -12.09
C PHE A 33 -13.60 -4.35 -12.78
N ASP A 34 -14.63 -4.10 -13.58
CA ASP A 34 -15.20 -5.11 -14.46
C ASP A 34 -14.34 -5.29 -15.73
N GLN A 35 -14.77 -6.20 -16.61
CA GLN A 35 -14.07 -6.49 -17.87
C GLN A 35 -14.02 -5.30 -18.85
N LYS A 36 -14.81 -4.25 -18.62
CA LYS A 36 -14.86 -3.03 -19.42
C LYS A 36 -14.17 -1.86 -18.72
N ASN A 37 -13.40 -2.12 -17.65
CA ASN A 37 -12.72 -1.12 -16.82
C ASN A 37 -13.67 -0.14 -16.11
N HIS A 38 -14.92 -0.51 -15.87
CA HIS A 38 -15.81 0.27 -15.01
C HIS A 38 -15.70 -0.21 -13.56
N TYR A 39 -15.84 0.73 -12.64
CA TYR A 39 -15.97 0.47 -11.21
C TYR A 39 -17.31 0.98 -10.71
N ASP A 40 -17.78 0.43 -9.58
CA ASP A 40 -19.03 0.83 -8.95
C ASP A 40 -18.78 1.97 -7.96
N VAL A 41 -19.20 3.17 -8.32
CA VAL A 41 -19.06 4.39 -7.50
C VAL A 41 -19.68 4.22 -6.11
N ALA A 42 -20.79 3.48 -5.99
CA ALA A 42 -21.42 3.26 -4.70
C ALA A 42 -20.60 2.33 -3.79
N LYS A 43 -19.74 1.49 -4.37
CA LYS A 43 -18.81 0.61 -3.62
C LYS A 43 -17.45 1.24 -3.37
N ALA A 44 -17.09 2.27 -4.14
CA ALA A 44 -15.80 2.96 -4.03
C ALA A 44 -15.95 4.50 -4.15
N PRO A 45 -16.70 5.15 -3.25
CA PRO A 45 -16.97 6.59 -3.33
C PRO A 45 -15.72 7.46 -3.14
N TYR A 46 -14.77 7.06 -2.30
CA TYR A 46 -13.56 7.86 -2.08
C TYR A 46 -12.60 7.78 -3.28
N PHE A 47 -12.53 6.63 -3.93
CA PHE A 47 -11.82 6.49 -5.19
C PHE A 47 -12.45 7.33 -6.31
N ASP A 48 -13.79 7.36 -6.40
CA ASP A 48 -14.49 8.22 -7.37
C ASP A 48 -14.20 9.71 -7.17
N GLU A 49 -14.19 10.17 -5.91
CA GLU A 49 -13.82 11.53 -5.54
C GLU A 49 -12.38 11.84 -5.99
N TRP A 50 -11.42 10.99 -5.61
CA TRP A 50 -10.01 11.14 -5.99
C TRP A 50 -9.80 11.19 -7.51
N MET A 51 -10.48 10.33 -8.27
CA MET A 51 -10.38 10.31 -9.73
C MET A 51 -10.93 11.58 -10.39
N LYS A 52 -11.79 12.33 -9.69
CA LYS A 52 -12.40 13.57 -10.17
C LYS A 52 -11.66 14.82 -9.69
N GLU A 53 -10.88 14.73 -8.61
CA GLU A 53 -10.11 15.87 -8.08
C GLU A 53 -9.12 16.45 -9.10
N ASP A 54 -8.49 15.59 -9.91
CA ASP A 54 -7.50 16.00 -10.94
C ASP A 54 -8.10 16.15 -12.35
N ALA A 55 -9.42 15.99 -12.51
CA ALA A 55 -10.09 16.15 -13.80
C ALA A 55 -10.32 17.64 -14.12
N ILE A 56 -9.27 18.31 -14.60
CA ILE A 56 -9.32 19.67 -15.20
C ILE A 56 -9.48 19.57 -16.71
#